data_AF-A0A2N2D7P9-F1
#
_entry.id   AF-A0A2N2D7P9-F1
#
_cell.length_a   1.000
_cell.length_b   1.000
_cell.length_c   1.000
_cell.angle_alpha   90.00
_cell.angle_beta   90.00
_cell.angle_gamma   90.00
#
_symmetry.space_group_name_H-M   'P 1'
#
loop_
_entity.id
_entity.type
_entity.pdbx_description
1 polymer ?
#
loop_
_entity_poly.entity_id
_entity_poly.type
_entity_poly.pdbx_seq_one_letter_code
_entity_poly.pdbx_strand_id
1 'polypeptide(L)'
;MFCIDLCAAEARTQEYFDLLDSVGVIFDDIRQANKTIQLIVDVQNSTRLWSNFGHTPKELVAEKSNLIPFPSSQPTRNEKVGRNDPCPCGSGKKYKKCCGK
;
A
#
# COMPACT_ATOMS: atom_id res chain seq x y z
N MET A 1 -5.26 19.35 -15.27
CA MET A 1 -3.83 19.24 -14.87
C MET A 1 -3.71 20.11 -13.63
N PHE A 2 -3.23 19.57 -12.50
CA PHE A 2 -3.43 20.06 -11.11
C PHE A 2 -4.71 19.54 -10.42
N CYS A 3 -4.77 18.23 -10.20
CA CYS A 3 -5.54 17.60 -9.11
C CYS A 3 -4.63 16.58 -8.38
N ILE A 4 -3.34 16.91 -8.27
CA ILE A 4 -2.37 16.23 -7.41
C ILE A 4 -1.78 17.35 -6.53
N ASP A 5 -2.66 18.09 -5.85
CA ASP A 5 -2.19 18.82 -4.69
C ASP A 5 -1.85 17.76 -3.67
N LEU A 6 -0.56 17.47 -3.59
CA LEU A 6 0.06 16.60 -2.59
C LEU A 6 -0.59 16.95 -1.25
N CYS A 7 -1.37 16.02 -0.70
CA CYS A 7 -2.06 16.28 0.56
C CYS A 7 -0.98 16.65 1.57
N ALA A 8 -1.14 17.76 2.31
CA ALA A 8 -0.13 18.18 3.29
C ALA A 8 0.23 17.00 4.24
N ALA A 9 -0.72 16.10 4.50
CA ALA A 9 -0.50 14.87 5.29
C ALA A 9 0.61 13.93 4.74
N GLU A 10 1.01 14.05 3.48
CA GLU A 10 2.12 13.32 2.86
C GLU A 10 3.46 14.08 2.90
N ALA A 11 3.48 15.32 3.39
CA ALA A 11 4.69 16.13 3.52
C ALA A 11 5.69 15.54 4.54
N ARG A 12 6.97 15.83 4.33
CA ARG A 12 8.01 15.44 5.31
C ARG A 12 7.91 16.29 6.57
N THR A 13 8.29 15.74 7.72
CA THR A 13 8.27 16.46 9.00
C THR A 13 9.04 17.78 8.95
N GLN A 14 10.15 17.85 8.20
CA GLN A 14 10.92 19.08 8.02
C GLN A 14 10.10 20.19 7.35
N GLU A 15 9.26 19.86 6.36
CA GLU A 15 8.46 20.82 5.61
C GLU A 15 7.39 21.48 6.49
N TYR A 16 6.89 20.76 7.50
CA TYR A 16 6.01 21.36 8.51
C TYR A 16 6.74 22.36 9.41
N PHE A 17 7.99 22.08 9.80
CA PHE A 17 8.76 23.00 10.61
C PHE A 17 9.17 24.24 9.83
N ASP A 18 9.58 24.07 8.57
CA ASP A 18 9.89 25.18 7.67
C ASP A 18 8.64 26.06 7.47
N LEU A 19 7.46 25.44 7.35
CA LEU A 19 6.19 26.16 7.29
C LEU A 19 5.90 26.92 8.58
N LEU A 20 6.04 26.27 9.75
CA LEU A 20 5.82 26.89 11.06
C LEU A 20 6.75 28.09 11.26
N ASP A 21 8.02 27.98 10.87
CA ASP A 21 8.99 29.08 10.91
C ASP A 21 8.60 30.20 9.92
N SER A 22 8.19 29.84 8.69
CA SER A 22 7.78 30.82 7.67
C SER A 22 6.56 31.67 8.06
N VAL A 23 5.66 31.12 8.90
CA VAL A 23 4.49 31.85 9.43
C VAL A 23 4.79 32.49 10.80
N GLY A 24 6.01 32.37 11.30
CA GLY A 24 6.48 33.00 12.53
C GLY A 24 6.07 32.29 13.83
N VAL A 25 5.82 30.97 13.79
CA VAL A 25 5.62 30.18 15.01
C VAL A 25 6.97 29.96 15.68
N ILE A 26 7.09 30.49 16.91
CA ILE A 26 8.26 30.29 17.76
C ILE A 26 7.85 29.35 18.91
N PHE A 27 8.69 28.35 19.19
CA PHE A 27 8.52 27.47 20.35
C PHE A 27 9.40 27.97 21.50
N ASP A 28 8.79 28.24 22.65
CA ASP A 28 9.51 28.70 23.85
C ASP A 28 10.21 27.54 24.57
N ASP A 29 9.74 26.31 24.33
CA ASP A 29 10.16 25.11 25.04
C ASP A 29 10.14 23.89 24.11
N ILE A 30 11.15 23.03 24.26
CA ILE A 30 11.22 21.74 23.56
C ILE A 30 9.99 20.87 23.81
N ARG A 31 9.34 21.00 24.98
CA ARG A 31 8.07 20.30 25.26
C ARG A 31 6.95 20.72 24.32
N GLN A 32 6.90 21.99 23.93
CA GLN A 32 5.92 22.48 22.94
C GLN A 32 6.23 21.90 21.57
N ALA A 33 7.50 21.95 21.14
CA ALA A 33 7.91 21.36 19.86
C ALA A 33 7.58 19.87 19.77
N ASN A 34 7.90 19.09 20.82
CA ASN A 34 7.56 17.66 20.89
C ASN A 34 6.05 17.41 20.85
N LYS A 35 5.26 18.24 21.53
CA LYS A 35 3.79 18.14 21.47
C LYS A 35 3.26 18.43 20.07
N THR A 36 3.83 19.42 19.39
CA THR A 36 3.47 19.74 18.00
C THR A 36 3.84 18.59 17.06
N ILE A 37 5.02 17.97 17.21
CA ILE A 37 5.41 16.78 16.44
C ILE A 37 4.39 15.67 16.65
N GLN A 38 4.01 15.39 17.90
CA GLN A 38 3.04 14.34 18.19
C GLN A 38 1.69 14.62 17.51
N LEU A 39 1.23 15.87 17.54
CA LEU A 39 0.00 16.25 16.85
C LEU A 39 0.10 16.08 15.33
N ILE A 40 1.22 16.44 14.72
CA ILE A 40 1.45 16.23 13.27
C ILE A 40 1.40 14.74 12.96
N VAL A 41 2.11 13.91 13.72
CA VAL A 41 2.14 12.45 13.54
C VAL A 41 0.75 11.84 13.72
N ASP A 42 -0.02 12.30 14.70
CA ASP A 42 -1.39 11.83 14.93
C ASP A 42 -2.30 12.15 13.75
N VAL A 43 -2.18 13.37 13.20
CA VAL A 43 -2.91 13.78 11.99
C VAL A 43 -2.50 12.94 10.79
N GLN A 44 -1.20 12.76 10.55
CA GLN A 44 -0.70 11.94 9.43
C GLN A 44 -1.21 10.49 9.51
N ASN A 45 -1.18 9.89 10.70
CA ASN A 45 -1.61 8.52 10.91
C ASN A 45 -3.13 8.33 10.88
N SER A 46 -3.91 9.39 11.07
CA SER A 46 -5.38 9.36 11.07
C SER A 46 -6.01 9.91 9.78
N THR A 47 -5.21 10.46 8.87
CA THR A 47 -5.68 10.99 7.59
C THR A 47 -5.71 9.91 6.53
N ARG A 48 -6.83 9.80 5.80
CA ARG A 48 -6.97 8.89 4.65
C ARG A 48 -6.23 9.45 3.45
N LEU A 49 -5.40 8.62 2.81
CA LEU A 49 -4.58 9.03 1.68
C LEU A 49 -4.97 8.29 0.41
N TRP A 50 -4.94 8.99 -0.72
CA TRP A 50 -5.17 8.38 -2.02
C TRP A 50 -4.09 7.34 -2.36
N SER A 51 -2.83 7.63 -2.03
CA SER A 51 -1.69 6.71 -2.15
C SER A 51 -1.88 5.40 -1.38
N ASN A 52 -2.70 5.44 -0.32
CA ASN A 52 -3.10 4.29 0.49
C ASN A 52 -4.46 3.73 0.08
N PHE A 53 -4.93 4.00 -1.14
CA PHE A 53 -6.24 3.55 -1.65
C PHE A 53 -7.41 3.92 -0.73
N GLY A 54 -7.32 5.08 -0.07
CA GLY A 54 -8.34 5.58 0.86
C GLY A 54 -8.20 5.11 2.30
N HIS A 55 -7.16 4.33 2.64
CA HIS A 55 -6.85 3.95 4.01
C HIS A 55 -5.96 4.99 4.71
N THR A 56 -6.06 5.04 6.04
CA THR A 56 -5.07 5.74 6.86
C THR A 56 -3.82 4.87 7.04
N PRO A 57 -2.63 5.46 7.25
CA PRO A 57 -1.44 4.67 7.58
C PRO A 57 -1.64 3.73 8.78
N LYS A 58 -2.38 4.18 9.81
CA LYS A 58 -2.69 3.38 10.99
C LYS A 58 -3.55 2.16 10.67
N GLU A 59 -4.54 2.30 9.79
CA GLU A 59 -5.38 1.18 9.33
C GLU A 59 -4.53 0.13 8.60
N LEU A 60 -3.63 0.55 7.71
CA LEU A 60 -2.78 -0.37 6.95
C LEU A 60 -1.81 -1.16 7.83
N VAL A 61 -1.26 -0.53 8.88
CA VAL A 61 -0.40 -1.23 9.85
C VAL A 61 -1.20 -2.23 10.66
N ALA A 62 -2.44 -1.89 11.06
CA ALA A 62 -3.31 -2.81 11.76
C ALA A 62 -3.71 -4.00 10.87
N GLU A 63 -3.96 -3.78 9.59
CA GLU A 63 -4.37 -4.83 8.65
C GLU A 63 -3.22 -5.78 8.27
N LYS A 64 -1.97 -5.29 8.24
CA LYS A 64 -0.77 -6.12 8.04
C LYS A 64 -0.67 -7.30 9.01
N SER A 65 -1.21 -7.15 10.22
CA SER A 65 -1.23 -8.23 11.21
C SER A 65 -2.14 -9.41 10.82
N ASN A 66 -3.08 -9.20 9.89
CA ASN A 66 -4.02 -10.21 9.41
C ASN A 66 -3.62 -10.83 8.06
N LEU A 67 -2.46 -10.45 7.51
CA LEU A 67 -1.99 -11.00 6.24
C LEU A 67 -1.50 -12.43 6.43
N ILE A 68 -2.09 -13.34 5.66
CA ILE A 68 -1.60 -14.71 5.53
C ILE A 68 -0.29 -14.64 4.73
N PRO A 69 0.81 -15.28 5.19
CA PRO A 69 2.03 -15.35 4.41
C PRO A 69 1.72 -15.88 3.01
N PHE A 70 2.28 -15.25 1.98
CA PHE A 70 2.15 -15.77 0.63
C PHE A 70 2.63 -17.22 0.62
N PRO A 71 1.81 -18.19 0.16
CA PRO A 71 2.27 -19.56 0.01
C PRO A 71 3.45 -19.53 -0.95
N SER A 72 4.60 -20.03 -0.52
CA SER A 72 5.84 -20.12 -1.31
C SER A 72 5.75 -21.14 -2.44
N SER A 73 4.54 -21.41 -2.95
CA SER A 73 4.36 -22.17 -4.18
C SER A 73 5.02 -21.38 -5.29
N GLN A 74 6.25 -21.76 -5.62
CA GLN A 74 6.81 -21.42 -6.92
C GLN A 74 5.73 -21.72 -7.95
N PRO A 75 5.46 -20.81 -8.90
CA PRO A 75 4.52 -21.12 -9.96
C PRO A 75 5.04 -22.40 -10.59
N THR A 76 4.33 -23.51 -10.41
CA THR A 76 4.55 -24.67 -11.24
C THR A 76 4.41 -24.10 -12.63
N ARG A 77 5.46 -24.22 -13.43
CA ARG A 77 5.42 -23.83 -14.84
C ARG A 77 4.39 -24.77 -15.45
N ASN A 78 3.12 -24.42 -15.34
CA ASN A 78 2.05 -25.03 -16.07
C ASN A 78 2.44 -24.69 -17.49
N GLU A 79 3.08 -25.65 -18.17
CA GLU A 79 3.25 -25.58 -19.60
C GLU A 79 1.86 -25.22 -20.14
N LYS A 80 1.79 -24.14 -20.90
CA LYS A 80 0.55 -23.70 -21.50
C LYS A 80 0.14 -24.80 -22.48
N VAL A 81 -0.65 -25.76 -22.00
CA VAL A 81 -1.16 -26.86 -22.82
C VAL A 81 -2.03 -26.24 -23.89
N GLY A 82 -1.63 -26.42 -25.15
CA GLY A 82 -2.39 -25.93 -26.28
C GLY A 82 -3.75 -26.62 -26.32
N ARG A 83 -4.78 -25.88 -26.75
CA ARG A 83 -6.17 -26.37 -26.83
C ARG A 83 -6.31 -27.70 -27.60
N ASN A 84 -5.42 -27.97 -28.55
CA ASN A 84 -5.41 -29.17 -29.38
C ASN A 84 -4.41 -30.25 -28.94
N ASP A 85 -3.55 -29.98 -27.95
CA ASP A 85 -2.52 -30.91 -27.48
C ASP A 85 -3.14 -32.09 -26.72
N PRO A 86 -2.42 -33.23 -26.62
CA PRO A 86 -2.86 -34.35 -25.78
C PRO A 86 -3.05 -33.89 -24.34
N CYS A 87 -4.15 -34.33 -23.72
CA CYS A 87 -4.50 -33.90 -22.37
C CYS A 87 -3.53 -34.50 -21.33
N PRO A 88 -2.97 -33.69 -20.43
CA PRO A 88 -1.99 -34.15 -19.43
C PRO A 88 -2.56 -35.15 -18.41
N CYS A 89 -3.87 -35.37 -18.36
CA CYS A 89 -4.50 -36.38 -17.51
C CYS A 89 -4.34 -37.84 -18.03
N GLY A 90 -3.66 -38.05 -19.15
CA GLY A 90 -3.41 -39.39 -19.71
C GLY A 90 -4.59 -40.02 -20.46
N SER A 91 -5.66 -39.27 -20.71
CA SER A 91 -6.86 -39.79 -21.39
C SER A 91 -6.69 -40.05 -22.90
N GLY A 92 -5.57 -39.64 -23.49
CA GLY A 92 -5.33 -39.70 -24.95
C GLY A 92 -6.19 -38.73 -25.78
N LYS A 93 -7.07 -37.94 -25.17
CA LYS A 93 -7.94 -36.96 -25.86
C LYS A 93 -7.24 -35.60 -25.97
N LYS A 94 -7.63 -34.78 -26.97
CA LYS A 94 -7.20 -33.37 -27.06
C LYS A 94 -7.69 -32.59 -25.83
N TYR A 95 -6.89 -31.64 -25.31
CA TYR A 95 -7.18 -30.87 -24.11
C TYR A 95 -8.59 -30.26 -24.12
N LYS A 96 -9.00 -29.62 -25.22
CA LYS A 96 -10.35 -29.04 -25.42
C LYS A 96 -11.54 -29.99 -25.35
N LYS A 97 -11.29 -31.30 -25.42
CA LYS A 97 -12.31 -32.35 -25.35
C LYS A 97 -12.24 -33.13 -24.04
N CYS A 98 -11.34 -32.75 -23.12
CA CYS A 98 -11.13 -33.40 -21.84
C CYS A 98 -11.15 -32.36 -20.70
N CYS A 99 -10.00 -31.96 -20.17
CA CYS A 99 -9.90 -31.05 -19.03
C CYS A 99 -10.06 -29.56 -19.39
N GLY A 100 -9.91 -29.20 -20.67
CA GLY A 100 -10.07 -27.84 -21.18
C GLY A 100 -11.46 -27.54 -21.75
N LYS A 101 -12.51 -28.16 -21.19
CA LYS A 101 -13.90 -27.85 -21.51
C LYS A 101 -14.34 -26.54 -20.86
#